data_AF-A0A842YGM2-F1
#
_entry.id   AF-A0A842YGM2-F1
#
_cell.length_a   1.000
_cell.length_b   1.000
_cell.length_c   1.000
_cell.angle_alpha   90.00
_cell.angle_beta   90.00
_cell.angle_gamma   90.00
#
_symmetry.space_group_name_H-M   'P 1'
#
loop_
_entity.id
_entity.type
_entity.pdbx_description
1 polymer ?
#
loop_
_entity_poly.entity_id
_entity_poly.type
_entity_poly.pdbx_seq_one_letter_code
_entity_poly.pdbx_strand_id
1 'polypeptide(L)'
;MKIAMLGTRGIPASYGGFETCVEQIAVRLASKGHDVTVYCRADYPRKMERQYKGVHLVHLPRLRKSFVESPFNSFIATMHASLSGHDILHYFGCGNVPFLLIPRMMRKGVILTVDGLEWNRMSYSKAARVYLRSFAELATVFPNIIVADSPSSEKWYFERTGIRPKYQPYGIEVSQGFDESVLAKYGLEKGRYVLFVGRLVYEKG
;
A
#
# COMPACT_ATOMS: atom_id res chain seq x y z
N MET A 1 -11.06 -15.42 -9.04
CA MET A 1 -11.52 -14.14 -8.47
C MET A 1 -10.79 -13.01 -9.16
N LYS A 2 -11.47 -11.90 -9.38
CA LYS A 2 -10.94 -10.64 -9.91
C LYS A 2 -10.65 -9.68 -8.76
N ILE A 3 -9.39 -9.32 -8.57
CA ILE A 3 -8.91 -8.57 -7.39
C ILE A 3 -8.27 -7.28 -7.87
N ALA A 4 -8.82 -6.14 -7.46
CA ALA A 4 -8.21 -4.83 -7.67
C ALA A 4 -7.44 -4.39 -6.43
N MET A 5 -6.22 -3.92 -6.60
CA MET A 5 -5.37 -3.37 -5.54
C MET A 5 -5.19 -1.87 -5.74
N LEU A 6 -5.52 -1.08 -4.71
CA LEU A 6 -5.62 0.38 -4.78
C LEU A 6 -4.88 1.06 -3.62
N GLY A 7 -4.60 2.36 -3.75
CA GLY A 7 -3.93 3.14 -2.69
C GLY A 7 -2.40 3.03 -2.70
N THR A 8 -1.83 2.50 -3.78
CA THR A 8 -0.39 2.39 -4.01
C THR A 8 0.08 3.37 -5.10
N ARG A 9 1.40 3.58 -5.21
CA ARG A 9 1.99 4.25 -6.37
C ARG A 9 2.01 3.35 -7.62
N GLY A 10 1.91 2.04 -7.43
CA GLY A 10 1.93 1.05 -8.50
C GLY A 10 3.08 0.05 -8.35
N ILE A 11 3.21 -0.85 -9.33
CA ILE A 11 4.26 -1.85 -9.39
C ILE A 11 4.92 -1.82 -10.79
N PRO A 12 6.22 -2.18 -10.93
CA PRO A 12 7.16 -2.67 -9.90
C PRO A 12 7.40 -1.69 -8.73
N ALA A 13 7.74 -2.19 -7.55
CA ALA A 13 8.03 -1.36 -6.40
C ALA A 13 9.36 -0.61 -6.58
N SER A 14 9.34 0.71 -6.38
CA SER A 14 10.53 1.57 -6.50
C SER A 14 10.65 2.64 -5.40
N TYR A 15 9.72 2.68 -4.45
CA TYR A 15 9.61 3.77 -3.47
C TYR A 15 9.83 3.34 -2.02
N GLY A 16 9.29 2.19 -1.61
CA GLY A 16 9.41 1.71 -0.24
C GLY A 16 8.82 0.31 -0.04
N GLY A 17 8.93 -0.17 1.20
CA GLY A 17 8.48 -1.52 1.57
C GLY A 17 6.97 -1.73 1.42
N PHE A 18 6.18 -0.66 1.46
CA PHE A 18 4.74 -0.69 1.23
C PHE A 18 4.42 -1.09 -0.22
N GLU A 19 5.03 -0.43 -1.21
CA GLU A 19 4.89 -0.82 -2.62
C GLU A 19 5.47 -2.22 -2.87
N THR A 20 6.57 -2.58 -2.21
CA THR A 20 7.14 -3.94 -2.29
C THR A 20 6.13 -4.97 -1.81
N CYS A 21 5.43 -4.72 -0.71
CA CYS A 21 4.38 -5.60 -0.20
C CYS A 21 3.25 -5.77 -1.24
N VAL A 22 2.78 -4.68 -1.82
CA VAL A 22 1.74 -4.71 -2.88
C VAL A 22 2.20 -5.53 -4.08
N GLU A 23 3.42 -5.32 -4.58
CA GLU A 23 3.99 -6.11 -5.69
C GLU A 23 4.00 -7.59 -5.35
N GLN A 24 4.55 -7.92 -4.18
CA GLN A 24 4.74 -9.29 -3.74
C GLN A 24 3.44 -10.04 -3.49
N ILE A 25 2.41 -9.35 -2.99
CA ILE A 25 1.05 -9.90 -2.87
C ILE A 25 0.43 -10.07 -4.27
N ALA A 26 0.48 -9.05 -5.11
CA ALA A 26 -0.16 -9.05 -6.43
C ALA A 26 0.36 -10.18 -7.31
N VAL A 27 1.69 -10.30 -7.42
CA VAL A 27 2.35 -11.32 -8.25
C VAL A 27 2.06 -12.72 -7.74
N ARG A 28 2.03 -12.93 -6.41
CA ARG A 28 1.74 -14.25 -5.82
C ARG A 28 0.25 -14.63 -5.90
N LEU A 29 -0.66 -13.66 -5.90
CA LEU A 29 -2.06 -13.92 -6.17
C LEU A 29 -2.28 -14.27 -7.65
N ALA A 30 -1.62 -13.55 -8.56
CA ALA A 30 -1.66 -13.85 -9.98
C ALA A 30 -1.09 -15.25 -10.28
N SER A 31 0.03 -15.63 -9.66
CA SER A 31 0.61 -16.97 -9.84
C SER A 31 -0.25 -18.10 -9.27
N LYS A 32 -1.18 -17.78 -8.36
CA LYS A 32 -2.21 -18.71 -7.85
C LYS A 32 -3.48 -18.75 -8.73
N GLY A 33 -3.48 -18.09 -9.89
CA GLY A 33 -4.58 -18.11 -10.86
C GLY A 33 -5.68 -17.07 -10.61
N HIS A 34 -5.42 -16.06 -9.78
CA HIS A 34 -6.33 -14.92 -9.65
C HIS A 34 -6.08 -13.88 -10.74
N ASP A 35 -7.14 -13.20 -11.18
CA ASP A 35 -7.04 -12.06 -12.10
C ASP A 35 -6.80 -10.81 -11.25
N VAL A 36 -5.56 -10.32 -11.23
CA VAL A 36 -5.13 -9.24 -10.33
C VAL A 36 -4.85 -7.98 -11.14
N THR A 37 -5.45 -6.88 -10.71
CA THR A 37 -5.23 -5.55 -11.28
C THR A 37 -4.66 -4.61 -10.22
N VAL A 38 -3.55 -3.94 -10.51
CA VAL A 38 -2.97 -2.89 -9.66
C VAL A 38 -3.21 -1.53 -10.29
N TYR A 39 -3.83 -0.63 -9.52
CA TYR A 39 -4.04 0.75 -9.91
C TYR A 39 -2.79 1.56 -9.60
N CYS A 40 -2.13 2.02 -10.67
CA CYS A 40 -0.88 2.75 -10.62
C CYS A 40 -1.10 4.26 -10.74
N ARG A 41 -0.27 5.05 -10.07
CA ARG A 41 -0.28 6.51 -10.20
C ARG A 41 0.56 6.93 -11.41
N ALA A 42 0.13 8.01 -12.07
CA ALA A 42 0.72 8.47 -13.34
C ALA A 42 2.16 9.02 -13.22
N ASP A 43 2.68 9.22 -12.01
CA ASP A 43 4.07 9.62 -11.76
C ASP A 43 5.07 8.44 -11.79
N TYR A 44 4.59 7.24 -12.09
CA TYR A 44 5.44 6.08 -12.27
C TYR A 44 6.28 6.22 -13.56
N PRO A 45 7.62 6.33 -13.46
CA PRO A 45 8.48 6.79 -14.55
C PRO A 45 8.71 5.75 -15.67
N ARG A 46 8.16 4.53 -15.53
CA ARG A 46 8.26 3.52 -16.59
C ARG A 46 7.14 3.71 -17.62
N LYS A 47 7.46 3.34 -18.87
CA LYS A 47 6.48 3.15 -19.96
C LYS A 47 5.20 2.53 -19.39
N MET A 48 4.04 3.01 -19.85
CA MET A 48 2.70 2.56 -19.43
C MET A 48 2.44 1.10 -19.83
N GLU A 49 3.23 0.19 -19.25
CA GLU A 49 3.04 -1.25 -19.35
C GLU A 49 1.66 -1.57 -18.80
N ARG A 50 0.95 -2.42 -19.53
CA ARG A 50 -0.41 -2.86 -19.15
C ARG A 50 -0.38 -4.14 -18.31
N GLN A 51 0.78 -4.79 -18.23
CA GLN A 51 0.97 -6.03 -17.48
C GLN A 51 2.37 -6.09 -16.89
N TYR A 52 2.49 -6.71 -15.72
CA TYR A 52 3.76 -6.99 -15.06
C TYR A 52 3.65 -8.29 -14.27
N LYS A 53 4.49 -9.29 -14.59
CA LYS A 53 4.53 -10.60 -13.91
C LYS A 53 3.13 -11.25 -13.70
N GLY A 54 2.28 -11.20 -14.73
CA GLY A 54 0.91 -11.74 -14.68
C GLY A 54 -0.14 -10.84 -14.01
N VAL A 55 0.23 -9.62 -13.59
CA VAL A 55 -0.66 -8.63 -12.98
C VAL A 55 -1.02 -7.56 -14.01
N HIS A 56 -2.30 -7.22 -14.12
CA HIS A 56 -2.76 -6.10 -14.95
C HIS A 56 -2.45 -4.76 -14.29
N LEU A 57 -2.00 -3.78 -15.07
CA LEU A 57 -1.71 -2.44 -14.60
C LEU A 57 -2.69 -1.45 -15.21
N VAL A 58 -3.42 -0.74 -14.35
CA VAL A 58 -4.32 0.35 -14.75
C VAL A 58 -3.72 1.68 -14.33
N HIS A 59 -3.48 2.54 -15.31
CA HIS A 59 -2.97 3.89 -15.10
C HIS A 59 -4.10 4.88 -15.35
N LEU A 60 -4.42 5.71 -14.36
CA LEU A 60 -5.52 6.68 -14.46
C LEU A 60 -5.01 8.10 -14.70
N PRO A 61 -5.81 8.96 -15.36
CA PRO A 61 -5.45 10.35 -15.59
C PRO A 61 -5.23 11.09 -14.27
N ARG A 62 -4.17 11.89 -14.22
CA ARG A 62 -3.81 12.71 -13.05
C ARG A 62 -4.31 14.15 -13.21
N LEU A 63 -4.91 14.71 -12.16
CA LEU A 63 -5.04 16.16 -12.01
C LEU A 63 -3.70 16.75 -11.56
N ARG A 64 -3.12 17.68 -12.33
CA ARG A 64 -1.84 18.33 -12.03
C ARG A 64 -1.89 19.36 -10.87
N LYS A 65 -3.02 19.50 -10.16
CA LYS A 65 -3.20 20.52 -9.10
C LYS A 65 -2.82 19.95 -7.72
N SER A 66 -2.05 20.73 -6.96
CA SER A 66 -1.46 20.36 -5.67
C SER A 66 -2.50 20.22 -4.53
N PHE A 67 -2.18 19.35 -3.56
CA PHE A 67 -2.93 18.90 -2.37
C PHE A 67 -4.16 17.98 -2.59
N VAL A 68 -5.02 18.25 -3.57
CA VAL A 68 -6.26 17.44 -3.81
C VAL A 68 -6.01 16.21 -4.68
N GLU A 69 -4.81 16.10 -5.25
CA GLU A 69 -4.46 15.06 -6.20
C GLU A 69 -4.63 13.64 -5.63
N SER A 70 -4.14 13.38 -4.41
CA SER A 70 -4.17 12.02 -3.87
C SER A 70 -5.61 11.54 -3.60
N PRO A 71 -6.46 12.31 -2.90
CA PRO A 71 -7.87 11.94 -2.74
C PRO A 71 -8.61 11.82 -4.07
N PHE A 72 -8.34 12.70 -5.04
CA PHE A 72 -8.97 12.65 -6.35
C PHE A 72 -8.60 11.37 -7.12
N ASN A 73 -7.31 11.02 -7.16
CA ASN A 73 -6.86 9.79 -7.82
C ASN A 73 -7.44 8.55 -7.14
N SER A 74 -7.48 8.52 -5.80
CA SER A 74 -8.13 7.44 -5.05
C SER A 74 -9.63 7.32 -5.37
N PHE A 75 -10.32 8.45 -5.53
CA PHE A 75 -11.73 8.46 -5.92
C PHE A 75 -11.93 7.90 -7.34
N ILE A 76 -11.20 8.40 -8.34
CA ILE A 76 -11.32 7.92 -9.72
C ILE A 76 -10.94 6.43 -9.83
N ALA A 77 -9.89 6.01 -9.12
CA ALA A 77 -9.49 4.60 -9.06
C ALA A 77 -10.58 3.73 -8.44
N THR A 78 -11.17 4.18 -7.35
CA THR A 78 -12.28 3.49 -6.70
C THR A 78 -13.49 3.37 -7.63
N MET A 79 -13.88 4.45 -8.31
CA MET A 79 -14.99 4.44 -9.26
C MET A 79 -14.73 3.47 -10.41
N HIS A 80 -13.56 3.56 -11.05
CA HIS A 80 -13.18 2.66 -12.13
C HIS A 80 -13.20 1.20 -11.65
N ALA A 81 -12.49 0.89 -10.56
CA ALA A 81 -12.41 -0.48 -10.02
C ALA A 81 -13.77 -1.07 -9.64
N SER A 82 -14.64 -0.26 -9.04
CA SER A 82 -15.96 -0.71 -8.61
C SER A 82 -16.88 -1.05 -9.79
N LEU A 83 -16.70 -0.37 -10.93
CA LEU A 83 -17.46 -0.56 -12.16
C LEU A 83 -16.85 -1.62 -13.12
N SER A 84 -15.56 -1.94 -13.00
CA SER A 84 -14.84 -2.88 -13.90
C SER A 84 -15.02 -4.37 -13.59
N GLY A 85 -16.06 -4.77 -12.86
CA GLY A 85 -16.38 -6.18 -12.63
C GLY A 85 -15.44 -6.94 -11.67
N HIS A 86 -14.64 -6.25 -10.86
CA HIS A 86 -13.85 -6.87 -9.80
C HIS A 86 -14.75 -7.47 -8.70
N ASP A 87 -14.30 -8.55 -8.08
CA ASP A 87 -14.99 -9.18 -6.94
C ASP A 87 -14.53 -8.52 -5.62
N ILE A 88 -13.22 -8.25 -5.51
CA ILE A 88 -12.57 -7.73 -4.32
C ILE A 88 -11.76 -6.48 -4.67
N LEU A 89 -11.89 -5.44 -3.85
CA LEU A 89 -11.04 -4.25 -3.87
C LEU A 89 -10.22 -4.22 -2.58
N HIS A 90 -8.91 -4.37 -2.71
CA HIS A 90 -7.95 -4.34 -1.61
C HIS A 90 -7.21 -3.00 -1.62
N TYR A 91 -7.57 -2.16 -0.65
CA TYR A 91 -7.00 -0.85 -0.43
C TYR A 91 -5.82 -0.92 0.52
N PHE A 92 -4.83 -0.08 0.26
CA PHE A 92 -3.69 0.12 1.14
C PHE A 92 -3.63 1.59 1.57
N GLY A 93 -3.54 1.82 2.88
CA GLY A 93 -3.50 3.15 3.48
C GLY A 93 -4.88 3.75 3.78
N CYS A 94 -4.94 4.46 4.91
CA CYS A 94 -6.14 5.10 5.48
C CYS A 94 -6.67 6.25 4.61
N GLY A 95 -5.84 6.81 3.73
CA GLY A 95 -6.25 7.88 2.82
C GLY A 95 -7.41 7.51 1.88
N ASN A 96 -7.69 6.22 1.71
CA ASN A 96 -8.76 5.72 0.85
C ASN A 96 -10.10 5.54 1.57
N VAL A 97 -10.11 5.62 2.92
CA VAL A 97 -11.29 5.34 3.75
C VAL A 97 -12.56 6.08 3.28
N PRO A 98 -12.52 7.38 2.92
CA PRO A 98 -13.73 8.09 2.48
C PRO A 98 -14.44 7.47 1.28
N PHE A 99 -13.71 6.71 0.45
CA PHE A 99 -14.23 6.17 -0.80
C PHE A 99 -14.69 4.71 -0.67
N LEU A 100 -14.41 4.04 0.45
CA LEU A 100 -14.72 2.61 0.65
C LEU A 100 -16.21 2.30 0.66
N LEU A 101 -17.06 3.28 0.97
CA LEU A 101 -18.51 3.10 0.93
C LEU A 101 -19.03 2.79 -0.48
N ILE A 102 -18.36 3.30 -1.52
CA ILE A 102 -18.74 3.10 -2.93
C ILE A 102 -18.74 1.61 -3.30
N PRO A 103 -17.61 0.88 -3.22
CA PRO A 103 -17.60 -0.55 -3.52
C PRO A 103 -18.47 -1.37 -2.57
N ARG A 104 -18.63 -0.96 -1.31
CA ARG A 104 -19.54 -1.62 -0.35
C ARG A 104 -20.99 -1.58 -0.81
N MET A 105 -21.48 -0.41 -1.24
CA MET A 105 -22.84 -0.27 -1.79
C MET A 105 -23.02 -1.07 -3.07
N MET A 106 -21.96 -1.23 -3.85
CA MET A 106 -21.93 -2.09 -5.05
C MET A 106 -21.69 -3.58 -4.74
N ARG A 107 -21.82 -3.99 -3.46
CA ARG A 107 -21.68 -5.38 -2.98
C ARG A 107 -20.34 -6.03 -3.32
N LYS A 108 -19.27 -5.23 -3.43
CA LYS A 108 -17.90 -5.72 -3.60
C LYS A 108 -17.30 -6.09 -2.25
N GLY A 109 -16.40 -7.06 -2.24
CA GLY A 109 -15.56 -7.34 -1.08
C GLY A 109 -14.53 -6.22 -0.91
N VAL A 110 -14.48 -5.58 0.25
CA VAL A 110 -13.54 -4.48 0.53
C VAL A 110 -12.58 -4.88 1.63
N ILE A 111 -11.29 -4.89 1.31
CA ILE A 111 -10.21 -5.11 2.28
C ILE A 111 -9.43 -3.80 2.41
N LEU A 112 -9.11 -3.40 3.63
CA LEU A 112 -8.24 -2.26 3.91
C LEU A 112 -7.03 -2.73 4.71
N THR A 113 -5.83 -2.57 4.16
CA THR A 113 -4.58 -2.71 4.91
C THR A 113 -4.12 -1.34 5.39
N VAL A 114 -3.92 -1.20 6.70
CA VAL A 114 -3.40 0.00 7.34
C VAL A 114 -1.93 -0.20 7.73
N ASP A 115 -1.08 0.75 7.35
CA ASP A 115 0.36 0.77 7.66
C ASP A 115 0.68 1.86 8.68
N GLY A 116 0.97 1.44 9.91
CA GLY A 116 1.24 2.36 11.01
C GLY A 116 0.12 3.39 11.24
N LEU A 117 0.41 4.36 12.11
CA LEU A 117 -0.45 5.53 12.28
C LEU A 117 0.00 6.61 11.30
N GLU A 118 -0.51 6.56 10.06
CA GLU A 118 -0.08 7.44 8.98
C GLU A 118 -0.14 8.93 9.33
N TRP A 119 -1.13 9.37 10.11
CA TRP A 119 -1.26 10.75 10.57
C TRP A 119 -0.18 11.18 11.58
N ASN A 120 0.64 10.27 12.09
CA ASN A 120 1.79 10.60 12.93
C ASN A 120 3.08 10.83 12.12
N ARG A 121 3.06 10.60 10.80
CA ARG A 121 4.24 10.80 9.95
C ARG A 121 4.54 12.29 9.79
N MET A 122 5.77 12.69 10.12
CA MET A 122 6.25 14.07 10.03
C MET A 122 6.44 14.50 8.58
N SER A 123 6.71 13.54 7.68
CA SER A 123 6.78 13.73 6.23
C SER A 123 5.47 14.23 5.61
N TYR A 124 4.33 14.09 6.28
CA TYR A 124 3.04 14.60 5.80
C TYR A 124 2.79 16.04 6.27
N SER A 125 2.15 16.84 5.43
CA SER A 125 1.72 18.19 5.81
C SER A 125 0.64 18.14 6.90
N LYS A 126 0.48 19.24 7.65
CA LYS A 126 -0.53 19.35 8.71
C LYS A 126 -1.94 18.99 8.22
N ALA A 127 -2.33 19.50 7.05
CA ALA A 127 -3.64 19.22 6.48
C ALA A 127 -3.81 17.73 6.09
N ALA A 128 -2.76 17.07 5.58
CA ALA A 128 -2.81 15.64 5.27
C ALA A 128 -2.95 14.79 6.55
N ARG A 129 -2.25 15.16 7.63
CA ARG A 129 -2.39 14.50 8.94
C ARG A 129 -3.80 14.64 9.50
N VAL A 130 -4.40 15.84 9.42
CA VAL A 130 -5.78 16.08 9.85
C VAL A 130 -6.74 15.21 9.04
N TYR A 131 -6.63 15.22 7.72
CA TYR A 131 -7.44 14.38 6.83
C TYR A 131 -7.36 12.90 7.22
N LEU A 132 -6.15 12.35 7.33
CA LEU A 132 -5.94 10.95 7.70
C LEU A 132 -6.52 10.62 9.07
N ARG A 133 -6.33 11.50 10.07
CA ARG A 133 -6.85 11.29 11.42
C ARG A 133 -8.38 11.31 11.47
N SER A 134 -9.02 12.21 10.72
CA SER A 134 -10.48 12.34 10.65
C SER A 134 -11.17 11.08 10.14
N PHE A 135 -10.51 10.29 9.29
CA PHE A 135 -11.05 9.05 8.76
C PHE A 135 -10.49 7.79 9.42
N ALA A 136 -9.54 7.93 10.35
CA ALA A 136 -8.89 6.78 10.97
C ALA A 136 -9.92 5.84 11.62
N GLU A 137 -10.81 6.34 12.48
CA GLU A 137 -11.79 5.48 13.17
C GLU A 137 -12.81 4.85 12.20
N LEU A 138 -13.12 5.51 11.08
CA LEU A 138 -13.99 4.96 10.03
C LEU A 138 -13.34 3.81 9.25
N ALA A 139 -12.02 3.63 9.36
CA ALA A 139 -11.32 2.50 8.78
C ALA A 139 -11.79 1.14 9.33
N THR A 140 -12.40 1.11 10.53
CA THR A 140 -12.97 -0.13 11.10
C THR A 140 -14.43 -0.35 10.72
N VAL A 141 -15.09 0.64 10.12
CA VAL A 141 -16.54 0.61 9.82
C VAL A 141 -16.80 0.28 8.35
N PHE A 142 -16.08 0.91 7.43
CA PHE A 142 -16.38 0.79 5.99
C PHE A 142 -15.91 -0.51 5.33
N PRO A 143 -14.67 -1.02 5.53
CA PRO A 143 -14.24 -2.24 4.86
C PRO A 143 -14.94 -3.48 5.44
N ASN A 144 -15.00 -4.56 4.65
CA ASN A 144 -15.41 -5.87 5.15
C ASN A 144 -14.33 -6.49 6.07
N ILE A 145 -13.06 -6.23 5.74
CA ILE A 145 -11.90 -6.70 6.52
C ILE A 145 -10.90 -5.55 6.62
N ILE A 146 -10.48 -5.24 7.84
CA ILE A 146 -9.32 -4.40 8.12
C ILE A 146 -8.13 -5.26 8.54
N VAL A 147 -6.97 -4.98 7.97
CA VAL A 147 -5.70 -5.67 8.20
C VAL A 147 -4.68 -4.67 8.74
N ALA A 148 -4.05 -4.98 9.86
CA ALA A 148 -2.96 -4.18 10.41
C ALA A 148 -1.61 -4.87 10.16
N ASP A 149 -0.62 -4.12 9.71
CA ASP A 149 0.73 -4.64 9.45
C ASP A 149 1.63 -4.69 10.69
N SER A 150 1.21 -4.04 11.77
CA SER A 150 1.98 -3.86 13.00
C SER A 150 1.10 -4.02 14.25
N PRO A 151 1.64 -4.57 15.35
CA PRO A 151 0.90 -4.70 16.61
C PRO A 151 0.47 -3.34 17.19
N SER A 152 1.26 -2.29 16.93
CA SER A 152 0.94 -0.92 17.36
C SER A 152 -0.32 -0.38 16.67
N SER A 153 -0.46 -0.58 15.35
CA SER A 153 -1.67 -0.23 14.62
C SER A 153 -2.87 -1.05 15.12
N GLU A 154 -2.73 -2.37 15.23
CA GLU A 154 -3.79 -3.25 15.74
C GLU A 154 -4.31 -2.77 17.11
N LYS A 155 -3.39 -2.53 18.04
CA LYS A 155 -3.70 -2.04 19.40
C LYS A 155 -4.42 -0.69 19.35
N TRP A 156 -3.93 0.27 18.57
CA TRP A 156 -4.54 1.59 18.48
C TRP A 156 -6.00 1.53 18.00
N TYR A 157 -6.27 0.73 16.96
CA TYR A 157 -7.62 0.56 16.44
C TYR A 157 -8.56 -0.13 17.44
N PHE A 158 -8.05 -1.16 18.14
CA PHE A 158 -8.81 -1.88 19.15
C PHE A 158 -9.17 -0.98 20.34
N GLU A 159 -8.20 -0.25 20.90
CA GLU A 159 -8.43 0.66 22.02
C GLU A 159 -9.41 1.80 21.67
N ARG A 160 -9.42 2.23 20.41
CA ARG A 160 -10.23 3.38 19.99
C ARG A 160 -11.65 3.02 19.55
N THR A 161 -11.82 1.87 18.92
CA THR A 161 -13.08 1.49 18.26
C THR A 161 -13.69 0.20 18.80
N GLY A 162 -12.98 -0.54 19.65
CA GLY A 162 -13.36 -1.89 20.10
C GLY A 162 -13.20 -2.98 19.03
N ILE A 163 -12.91 -2.61 17.78
CA ILE A 163 -12.73 -3.53 16.66
C ILE A 163 -11.25 -3.85 16.51
N ARG A 164 -10.92 -5.14 16.50
CA ARG A 164 -9.55 -5.64 16.32
C ARG A 164 -9.27 -5.94 14.85
N PRO A 165 -8.37 -5.18 14.19
CA PRO A 165 -7.91 -5.55 12.85
C PRO A 165 -7.25 -6.91 12.82
N LYS A 166 -7.30 -7.59 11.68
CA LYS A 166 -6.49 -8.81 11.48
C LYS A 166 -5.03 -8.41 11.41
N TYR A 167 -4.24 -8.82 12.38
CA TYR A 167 -2.80 -8.61 12.34
C TYR A 167 -2.16 -9.53 11.29
N GLN A 168 -1.52 -8.94 10.29
CA GLN A 168 -0.80 -9.66 9.24
C GLN A 168 0.47 -8.87 8.88
N PRO A 169 1.64 -9.23 9.44
CA PRO A 169 2.88 -8.56 9.11
C PRO A 169 3.31 -8.85 7.67
N TYR A 170 4.13 -7.96 7.11
CA TYR A 170 4.76 -8.20 5.81
C TYR A 170 5.78 -9.33 5.91
N GLY A 171 5.74 -10.21 4.91
CA GLY A 171 6.77 -11.23 4.74
C GLY A 171 8.05 -10.64 4.16
N ILE A 172 9.15 -11.37 4.33
CA ILE A 172 10.44 -11.10 3.69
C ILE A 172 10.83 -12.30 2.83
N GLU A 173 11.51 -12.05 1.71
CA GLU A 173 12.23 -13.11 1.02
C GLU A 173 13.54 -13.36 1.76
N VAL A 174 13.69 -14.59 2.28
CA VAL A 174 14.91 -15.01 2.95
C VAL A 174 15.85 -15.55 1.89
N SER A 175 16.91 -14.80 1.58
CA SER A 175 17.99 -15.30 0.74
C SER A 175 18.77 -16.39 1.48
N GLN A 176 19.08 -17.49 0.79
CA GLN A 176 20.03 -18.49 1.28
C GLN A 176 21.39 -18.23 0.64
N GLY A 177 22.39 -17.96 1.48
CA GLY A 177 23.74 -17.64 1.06
C GLY A 177 23.96 -16.14 0.87
N PHE A 178 25.17 -15.70 1.23
CA PHE A 178 25.66 -14.34 1.01
C PHE A 178 27.01 -14.43 0.31
N ASP A 179 27.16 -13.67 -0.76
CA ASP A 179 28.45 -13.54 -1.44
C ASP A 179 29.30 -12.51 -0.70
N GLU A 180 30.30 -12.99 0.06
CA GLU A 180 31.21 -12.13 0.82
C GLU A 180 32.12 -11.28 -0.08
N SER A 181 32.23 -11.59 -1.38
CA SER A 181 33.01 -10.80 -2.33
C SER A 181 32.49 -9.36 -2.46
N VAL A 182 31.22 -9.12 -2.12
CA VAL A 182 30.63 -7.77 -2.10
C VAL A 182 31.35 -6.85 -1.12
N LEU A 183 31.91 -7.38 -0.02
CA LEU A 183 32.62 -6.58 0.97
C LEU A 183 33.88 -5.95 0.39
N ALA A 184 34.61 -6.70 -0.43
CA ALA A 184 35.82 -6.22 -1.12
C ALA A 184 35.51 -5.04 -2.05
N LYS A 185 34.35 -5.03 -2.72
CA LYS A 185 33.90 -3.92 -3.57
C LYS A 185 33.78 -2.59 -2.81
N TYR A 186 33.44 -2.65 -1.52
CA TYR A 186 33.26 -1.47 -0.66
C TYR A 186 34.45 -1.23 0.28
N GLY A 187 35.53 -2.02 0.17
CA GLY A 187 36.68 -1.93 1.08
C GLY A 187 36.34 -2.26 2.53
N LEU A 188 35.34 -3.11 2.76
CA LEU A 188 34.85 -3.46 4.09
C LEU A 188 35.43 -4.81 4.56
N GLU A 189 35.65 -4.92 5.87
CA GLU A 189 36.03 -6.17 6.52
C GLU A 189 34.82 -6.80 7.22
N LYS A 190 34.73 -8.13 7.18
CA LYS A 190 33.64 -8.89 7.82
C LYS A 190 33.55 -8.55 9.31
N GLY A 191 32.34 -8.19 9.76
CA GLY A 191 32.09 -7.82 11.16
C GLY A 191 32.57 -6.43 11.57
N ARG A 192 33.18 -5.65 10.65
CA ARG A 192 33.75 -4.32 10.94
C ARG A 192 33.05 -3.21 10.17
N TYR A 193 31.73 -3.22 10.18
CA TYR A 193 30.92 -2.17 9.58
C TYR A 193 29.57 -2.04 10.31
N VAL A 194 28.96 -0.86 10.17
CA VAL A 194 27.55 -0.64 10.51
C VAL A 194 26.84 -0.30 9.21
N LEU A 195 25.72 -0.97 8.94
CA LEU A 195 24.91 -0.74 7.75
C LEU A 195 23.59 -0.08 8.13
N PHE A 196 23.33 1.08 7.54
CA PHE A 196 22.01 1.70 7.55
C PHE A 196 21.37 1.56 6.17
N VAL A 197 20.22 0.89 6.10
CA VAL A 197 19.41 0.81 4.88
C VAL A 197 18.05 1.42 5.16
N GLY A 198 17.78 2.58 4.57
CA GLY A 198 16.54 3.29 4.77
C GLY A 198 16.48 4.58 3.97
N ARG A 199 15.29 5.16 3.88
CA ARG A 199 15.14 6.52 3.38
C ARG A 199 15.66 7.49 4.44
N LEU A 200 16.35 8.54 3.99
CA LEU A 200 16.78 9.64 4.85
C LEU A 200 15.60 10.58 5.11
N VAL A 201 14.75 10.18 6.06
CA VAL A 201 13.59 10.94 6.53
C VAL A 201 13.62 10.95 8.06
N TYR A 202 13.05 11.99 8.67
CA TYR A 202 13.11 12.23 10.11
C TYR A 202 12.62 11.04 10.96
N GLU A 203 11.72 10.22 10.41
CA GLU A 203 11.19 9.04 11.09
C GLU A 203 12.18 7.87 11.18
N LYS A 204 13.38 7.96 10.59
CA LYS A 204 14.35 6.86 10.47
C LYS A 204 15.64 7.05 11.27
N GLY A 205 15.73 8.10 12.09
CA GLY A 205 16.92 8.50 12.85
C GLY A 205 17.48 9.83 12.35
#